data_AF-A0A1I4J2A7-F1
#
_entry.id   AF-A0A1I4J2A7-F1
#
_cell.length_a   1.000
_cell.length_b   1.000
_cell.length_c   1.000
_cell.angle_alpha   90.00
_cell.angle_beta   90.00
_cell.angle_gamma   90.00
#
_symmetry.space_group_name_H-M   'P 1'
#
loop_
_entity.id
_entity.type
_entity.pdbx_description
1 polymer ?
#
loop_
_entity_poly.entity_id
_entity_poly.type
_entity_poly.pdbx_seq_one_letter_code
_entity_poly.pdbx_strand_id
1 'polypeptide(L)'
;MTRVAIVPLGDVAQEDLQTASDALEHVYGVNATVLGARPLPGVGDDAERDQYDAETLSDVALWDGGDAFDVVLGITDADVSHRRGPVDSDRGRVLLSTDRFGDSGYRRSARVRRQMIKQVGHALGLDRCDGNCVMQSSSTVGELDRYPDRLCRTCHSALPRELSGDSEPVGGLSSPSTPTFAEWRRGVRDVVLEPLLWVYGARRWLPFAGRRLDSDSVSVTPVEWAVAVVGLLLTPLFWLLGAVIRTPPSPDDPNSTSRSGDERTSSPRWRKRAP
;
A
#
# COMPACT_ATOMS: atom_id res chain seq x y z
N MET A 1 -1.97 -20.10 -13.06
CA MET A 1 -2.18 -18.83 -12.35
C MET A 1 -1.56 -17.74 -13.20
N THR A 2 -2.37 -16.81 -13.68
CA THR A 2 -1.93 -15.70 -14.52
C THR A 2 -0.95 -14.80 -13.77
N ARG A 3 0.23 -14.59 -14.33
CA ARG A 3 1.28 -13.71 -13.81
C ARG A 3 1.20 -12.36 -14.50
N VAL A 4 1.01 -11.32 -13.70
CA VAL A 4 0.92 -9.94 -14.19
C VAL A 4 2.10 -9.13 -13.64
N ALA A 5 2.78 -8.38 -14.51
CA ALA A 5 3.78 -7.41 -14.13
C ALA A 5 3.32 -5.98 -14.40
N ILE A 6 3.73 -5.05 -13.54
CA ILE A 6 3.62 -3.61 -13.77
C ILE A 6 5.04 -3.08 -13.98
N VAL A 7 5.24 -2.33 -15.07
CA VAL A 7 6.52 -1.72 -15.42
C VAL A 7 6.35 -0.20 -15.44
N PRO A 8 6.92 0.52 -14.47
CA PRO A 8 6.99 1.98 -14.52
C PRO A 8 7.91 2.43 -15.65
N LEU A 9 7.44 3.35 -16.49
CA LEU A 9 8.18 3.93 -17.60
C LEU A 9 8.34 5.43 -17.36
N GLY A 10 9.56 5.87 -17.06
CA GLY A 10 9.83 7.22 -16.59
C GLY A 10 9.55 7.39 -15.09
N ASP A 11 9.10 8.59 -14.71
CA ASP A 11 8.87 8.98 -13.31
C ASP A 11 7.39 8.82 -12.93
N VAL A 12 6.97 7.57 -12.74
CA VAL A 12 5.58 7.28 -12.38
C VAL A 12 5.36 7.45 -10.88
N ALA A 13 4.34 8.22 -10.51
CA ALA A 13 3.96 8.40 -9.12
C ALA A 13 3.62 7.06 -8.42
N GLN A 14 4.13 6.87 -7.21
CA GLN A 14 3.89 5.66 -6.41
C GLN A 14 2.40 5.41 -6.14
N GLU A 15 1.59 6.47 -6.03
CA GLU A 15 0.13 6.37 -5.86
C GLU A 15 -0.53 5.66 -7.05
N ASP A 16 -0.07 5.91 -8.28
CA ASP A 16 -0.64 5.30 -9.48
C ASP A 16 -0.27 3.82 -9.57
N LEU A 17 0.97 3.45 -9.22
CA LEU A 17 1.44 2.07 -9.14
C LEU A 17 0.65 1.27 -8.09
N GLN A 18 0.42 1.86 -6.93
CA GLN A 18 -0.39 1.25 -5.87
C GLN A 18 -1.84 1.08 -6.32
N THR A 19 -2.43 2.13 -6.89
CA THR A 19 -3.81 2.10 -7.40
C THR A 19 -4.00 1.02 -8.45
N ALA A 20 -3.03 0.86 -9.35
CA ALA A 20 -3.06 -0.19 -10.38
C ALA A 20 -2.93 -1.59 -9.75
N SER A 21 -2.02 -1.77 -8.79
CA SER A 21 -1.84 -3.04 -8.08
C SER A 21 -3.09 -3.46 -7.30
N ASP A 22 -3.67 -2.53 -6.52
CA ASP A 22 -4.88 -2.78 -5.71
C ASP A 22 -6.07 -3.15 -6.60
N ALA A 23 -6.21 -2.49 -7.74
CA ALA A 23 -7.30 -2.76 -8.67
C ALA A 23 -7.13 -4.11 -9.41
N LEU A 24 -5.89 -4.56 -9.65
CA LEU A 24 -5.62 -5.89 -10.21
C LEU A 24 -6.03 -6.99 -9.23
N GLU A 25 -5.66 -6.83 -7.96
CA GLU A 25 -6.03 -7.77 -6.91
C GLU A 25 -7.55 -7.78 -6.73
N HIS A 26 -8.18 -6.61 -6.65
CA HIS A 26 -9.61 -6.51 -6.38
C HIS A 26 -10.52 -7.01 -7.52
N VAL A 27 -10.14 -6.77 -8.78
CA VAL A 27 -10.98 -7.10 -9.94
C VAL A 27 -10.65 -8.45 -10.56
N TYR A 28 -9.37 -8.85 -10.56
CA TYR A 28 -8.91 -10.07 -11.20
C TYR A 28 -8.40 -11.13 -10.21
N GLY A 29 -8.26 -10.79 -8.92
CA GLY A 29 -7.65 -11.71 -7.95
C GLY A 29 -6.16 -11.94 -8.18
N VAL A 30 -5.48 -11.03 -8.89
CA VAL A 30 -4.07 -11.18 -9.25
C VAL A 30 -3.19 -10.20 -8.50
N ASN A 31 -2.20 -10.73 -7.77
CA ASN A 31 -1.13 -9.94 -7.18
C ASN A 31 -0.08 -9.62 -8.25
N ALA A 32 0.01 -8.35 -8.62
CA ALA A 32 0.96 -7.89 -9.61
C ALA A 32 2.38 -7.80 -9.06
N THR A 33 3.36 -8.14 -9.89
CA THR A 33 4.77 -7.85 -9.58
C THR A 33 5.15 -6.50 -10.17
N VAL A 34 5.47 -5.52 -9.32
CA VAL A 34 6.02 -4.24 -9.78
C VAL A 34 7.51 -4.43 -10.08
N LEU A 35 7.89 -4.29 -11.34
CA LEU A 35 9.27 -4.38 -11.79
C LEU A 35 10.01 -3.04 -11.60
N GLY A 36 11.33 -3.08 -11.73
CA GLY A 36 12.15 -1.87 -11.70
C GLY A 36 11.74 -0.90 -12.81
N ALA A 37 11.72 0.39 -12.49
CA ALA A 37 11.42 1.46 -13.43
C ALA A 37 12.39 1.43 -14.62
N ARG A 38 11.88 1.70 -15.81
CA ARG A 38 12.65 1.78 -17.05
C ARG A 38 12.64 3.21 -17.55
N PRO A 39 13.78 3.70 -18.08
CA PRO A 39 13.80 5.02 -18.69
C PRO A 39 12.87 5.05 -19.91
N LEU A 40 12.25 6.20 -20.15
CA LEU A 40 11.62 6.45 -21.43
C LEU A 40 12.71 6.50 -22.53
N PRO A 41 12.43 6.03 -23.75
CA PRO A 41 13.31 6.26 -24.88
C PRO A 41 13.44 7.77 -25.12
N GLY A 42 14.56 8.23 -25.70
CA GLY A 42 14.99 9.64 -25.76
C GLY A 42 13.92 10.74 -25.89
N VAL A 43 13.77 11.34 -27.08
CA VAL A 43 12.73 12.35 -27.33
C VAL A 43 11.48 11.62 -27.84
N GLY A 44 10.28 12.10 -27.48
CA GLY A 44 9.03 11.56 -28.00
C GLY A 44 9.02 11.49 -29.54
N ASP A 45 8.33 10.48 -30.09
CA ASP A 45 8.24 10.26 -31.54
C ASP A 45 7.69 11.46 -32.31
N ASP A 46 6.91 12.32 -31.64
CA ASP A 46 6.57 13.65 -32.11
C ASP A 46 7.28 14.73 -31.29
N ALA A 47 8.39 15.25 -31.82
CA ALA A 47 9.17 16.32 -31.19
C ALA A 47 8.42 17.67 -31.09
N GLU A 48 7.37 17.91 -31.88
CA GLU A 48 6.56 19.14 -31.80
C GLU A 48 5.58 19.09 -30.63
N ARG A 49 5.09 17.88 -30.31
CA ARG A 49 4.07 17.65 -29.27
C ARG A 49 4.61 16.98 -28.02
N ASP A 50 5.88 16.58 -28.02
CA ASP A 50 6.55 15.79 -26.99
C ASP A 50 5.73 14.54 -26.59
N GLN A 51 5.20 13.85 -27.61
CA GLN A 51 4.36 12.66 -27.43
C GLN A 51 5.12 11.41 -27.86
N TYR A 52 5.00 10.34 -27.06
CA TYR A 52 5.46 9.01 -27.45
C TYR A 52 4.37 8.31 -28.27
N ASP A 53 4.76 7.52 -29.26
CA ASP A 53 3.83 6.61 -29.92
C ASP A 53 3.65 5.34 -29.07
N ALA A 54 2.40 4.93 -28.84
CA ALA A 54 2.04 3.87 -27.92
C ALA A 54 2.64 2.52 -28.31
N GLU A 55 2.61 2.20 -29.61
CA GLU A 55 3.15 0.96 -30.16
C GLU A 55 4.68 0.94 -29.99
N THR A 56 5.33 2.03 -30.38
CA THR A 56 6.79 2.19 -30.26
C THR A 56 7.25 2.10 -28.80
N LEU A 57 6.56 2.77 -27.89
CA LEU A 57 6.90 2.73 -26.46
C LEU A 57 6.70 1.33 -25.86
N SER A 58 5.65 0.62 -26.28
CA SER A 58 5.40 -0.75 -25.82
C SER A 58 6.46 -1.72 -26.34
N ASP A 59 6.88 -1.57 -27.59
CA ASP A 59 7.89 -2.41 -28.24
C ASP A 59 9.28 -2.26 -27.63
N VAL A 60 9.64 -1.05 -27.20
CA VAL A 60 10.94 -0.82 -26.56
C VAL A 60 10.90 -1.21 -25.09
N ALA A 61 9.79 -0.93 -24.40
CA ALA A 61 9.81 -0.90 -22.94
C ALA A 61 9.21 -2.14 -22.27
N LEU A 62 8.42 -2.96 -22.96
CA LEU A 62 7.69 -4.07 -22.33
C LEU A 62 8.18 -5.47 -22.72
N TRP A 63 9.16 -5.58 -23.62
CA TRP A 63 9.65 -6.85 -24.13
C TRP A 63 10.81 -7.44 -23.32
N ASP A 64 11.72 -6.61 -22.82
CA ASP A 64 12.82 -7.12 -21.97
C ASP A 64 12.28 -7.66 -20.64
N GLY A 65 12.60 -8.91 -20.30
CA GLY A 65 12.17 -9.55 -19.03
C GLY A 65 10.67 -9.82 -18.90
N GLY A 66 9.89 -9.58 -19.96
CA GLY A 66 8.43 -9.76 -19.98
C GLY A 66 7.99 -11.21 -20.19
N ASP A 67 8.86 -12.09 -20.70
CA ASP A 67 8.51 -13.49 -21.03
C ASP A 67 8.16 -14.34 -19.79
N ALA A 68 8.54 -13.86 -18.61
CA ALA A 68 8.15 -14.46 -17.34
C ALA A 68 6.73 -14.07 -16.88
N PHE A 69 6.02 -13.23 -17.64
CA PHE A 69 4.69 -12.73 -17.29
C PHE A 69 3.73 -12.90 -18.45
N ASP A 70 2.52 -13.34 -18.12
CA ASP A 70 1.47 -13.58 -19.10
C ASP A 70 0.85 -12.24 -19.54
N VAL A 71 0.81 -11.25 -18.63
CA VAL A 71 0.46 -9.86 -18.93
C VAL A 71 1.52 -8.91 -18.37
N VAL A 72 1.93 -7.92 -19.17
CA VAL A 72 2.81 -6.83 -18.75
C VAL A 72 2.10 -5.49 -19.02
N LEU A 73 1.88 -4.73 -17.96
CA LEU A 73 1.31 -3.39 -18.00
C LEU A 73 2.44 -2.34 -17.86
N GLY A 74 2.71 -1.62 -18.93
CA GLY A 74 3.49 -0.38 -18.87
C GLY A 74 2.65 0.75 -18.30
N ILE A 75 3.18 1.47 -17.32
CA ILE A 75 2.57 2.72 -16.85
C ILE A 75 3.56 3.86 -17.09
N THR A 76 3.08 4.98 -17.63
CA THR A 76 3.89 6.19 -17.83
C THR A 76 3.11 7.46 -17.44
N ASP A 77 3.83 8.51 -17.08
CA ASP A 77 3.31 9.87 -16.90
C ASP A 77 3.46 10.73 -18.16
N ALA A 78 4.18 10.25 -19.19
CA ALA A 78 4.33 10.96 -20.45
C ALA A 78 3.07 10.89 -21.33
N ASP A 79 2.84 11.92 -22.15
CA ASP A 79 1.74 11.93 -23.10
C ASP A 79 2.00 10.94 -24.25
N VAL A 80 0.96 10.18 -24.60
CA VAL A 80 1.03 9.10 -25.57
C VAL A 80 0.03 9.33 -26.71
N SER A 81 0.46 9.00 -27.92
CA SER A 81 -0.34 9.03 -29.13
C SER A 81 -0.47 7.63 -29.75
N HIS A 82 -1.55 7.39 -30.49
CA HIS A 82 -1.82 6.12 -31.17
C HIS A 82 -1.73 6.29 -32.69
N ARG A 83 -0.66 6.93 -33.19
CA ARG A 83 -0.55 7.28 -34.62
C ARG A 83 -0.19 6.08 -35.47
N ARG A 84 0.70 5.22 -34.97
CA ARG A 84 1.14 4.01 -35.67
C ARG A 84 0.20 2.84 -35.43
N GLY A 85 -0.45 2.83 -34.27
CA GLY A 85 -1.52 1.89 -33.95
C GLY A 85 -1.87 1.86 -32.47
N PRO A 86 -2.86 1.05 -32.07
CA PRO A 86 -3.01 0.63 -30.69
C PRO A 86 -1.84 -0.29 -30.29
N VAL A 87 -1.63 -0.45 -28.99
CA VAL A 87 -0.73 -1.49 -28.49
C VAL A 87 -1.33 -2.87 -28.78
N ASP A 88 -0.51 -3.81 -29.25
CA ASP A 88 -0.91 -5.20 -29.49
C ASP A 88 -1.17 -5.92 -28.15
N SER A 89 -2.40 -5.77 -27.64
CA SER A 89 -2.86 -6.40 -26.41
C SER A 89 -2.95 -7.92 -26.51
N ASP A 90 -3.07 -8.48 -27.72
CA ASP A 90 -3.21 -9.92 -27.93
C ASP A 90 -1.94 -10.69 -27.53
N ARG A 91 -0.82 -9.98 -27.37
CA ARG A 91 0.45 -10.52 -26.85
C ARG A 91 0.62 -10.35 -25.35
N GLY A 92 -0.43 -9.94 -24.64
CA GLY A 92 -0.38 -9.69 -23.20
C GLY A 92 0.49 -8.48 -22.86
N ARG A 93 0.59 -7.48 -23.75
CA ARG A 93 1.34 -6.24 -23.53
C ARG A 93 0.40 -5.07 -23.66
N VAL A 94 0.34 -4.22 -22.64
CA VAL A 94 -0.55 -3.07 -22.63
C VAL A 94 0.11 -1.86 -21.97
N LEU A 95 -0.32 -0.68 -22.38
CA LEU A 95 0.25 0.59 -21.94
C LEU A 95 -0.84 1.50 -21.38
N LEU A 96 -0.51 2.17 -20.29
CA LEU A 96 -1.36 3.16 -19.63
C LEU A 96 -0.55 4.45 -19.44
N SER A 97 -0.98 5.52 -20.12
CA SER A 97 -0.50 6.88 -19.86
C SER A 97 -1.43 7.58 -18.86
N THR A 98 -0.83 8.22 -17.86
CA THR A 98 -1.52 8.96 -16.81
C THR A 98 -1.48 10.48 -16.99
N ASP A 99 -0.75 10.97 -18.01
CA ASP A 99 -0.54 12.39 -18.31
C ASP A 99 -1.85 13.21 -18.22
N ARG A 100 -2.90 12.71 -18.89
CA ARG A 100 -4.18 13.42 -19.02
C ARG A 100 -5.14 13.24 -17.85
N PHE A 101 -4.74 12.53 -16.79
CA PHE A 101 -5.65 12.25 -15.66
C PHE A 101 -5.71 13.37 -14.62
N GLY A 102 -4.89 14.42 -14.78
CA GLY A 102 -4.74 15.53 -13.84
C GLY A 102 -3.81 15.19 -12.68
N ASP A 103 -3.46 16.18 -11.86
CA ASP A 103 -2.25 16.12 -11.02
C ASP A 103 -2.30 15.10 -9.87
N SER A 104 -3.43 14.97 -9.16
CA SER A 104 -3.53 14.07 -7.99
C SER A 104 -4.95 13.87 -7.47
N GLY A 105 -5.10 12.94 -6.51
CA GLY A 105 -6.30 12.75 -5.71
C GLY A 105 -7.36 11.85 -6.33
N TYR A 106 -8.52 11.77 -5.67
CA TYR A 106 -9.55 10.76 -5.94
C TYR A 106 -9.93 10.60 -7.42
N ARG A 107 -10.03 11.70 -8.18
CA ARG A 107 -10.34 11.63 -9.62
C ARG A 107 -9.22 10.97 -10.41
N ARG A 108 -7.96 11.30 -10.14
CA ARG A 108 -6.80 10.66 -10.78
C ARG A 108 -6.79 9.16 -10.47
N SER A 109 -6.83 8.78 -9.19
CA SER A 109 -6.79 7.36 -8.79
C SER A 109 -7.98 6.57 -9.39
N ALA A 110 -9.17 7.18 -9.47
CA ALA A 110 -10.32 6.53 -10.09
C ALA A 110 -10.19 6.37 -11.62
N ARG A 111 -9.45 7.25 -12.30
CA ARG A 111 -9.15 7.14 -13.75
C ARG A 111 -8.07 6.10 -14.01
N VAL A 112 -7.01 6.09 -13.20
CA VAL A 112 -5.95 5.07 -13.22
C VAL A 112 -6.57 3.69 -13.04
N ARG A 113 -7.41 3.51 -12.00
CA ARG A 113 -8.14 2.27 -11.76
C ARG A 113 -8.93 1.81 -12.99
N ARG A 114 -9.79 2.68 -13.53
CA ARG A 114 -10.64 2.32 -14.68
C ARG A 114 -9.82 1.95 -15.91
N GLN A 115 -8.79 2.73 -16.23
CA GLN A 115 -7.98 2.44 -17.40
C GLN A 115 -7.11 1.21 -17.22
N MET A 116 -6.56 1.00 -16.02
CA MET A 116 -5.81 -0.23 -15.73
C MET A 116 -6.70 -1.45 -15.99
N ILE A 117 -7.90 -1.48 -15.40
CA ILE A 117 -8.84 -2.59 -15.59
C ILE A 117 -9.17 -2.75 -17.09
N LYS A 118 -9.39 -1.67 -17.82
CA LYS A 118 -9.66 -1.75 -19.26
C LYS A 118 -8.51 -2.36 -20.05
N GLN A 119 -7.29 -1.85 -19.84
CA GLN A 119 -6.10 -2.29 -20.56
C GLN A 119 -5.79 -3.76 -20.25
N VAL A 120 -5.78 -4.15 -18.97
CA VAL A 120 -5.54 -5.54 -18.59
C VAL A 120 -6.68 -6.45 -19.07
N GLY A 121 -7.92 -5.97 -19.07
CA GLY A 121 -9.04 -6.67 -19.70
C GLY A 121 -8.77 -7.01 -21.16
N HIS A 122 -8.29 -6.05 -21.96
CA HIS A 122 -7.89 -6.30 -23.34
C HIS A 122 -6.74 -7.33 -23.43
N ALA A 123 -5.73 -7.23 -22.57
CA ALA A 123 -4.63 -8.21 -22.50
C ALA A 123 -5.09 -9.63 -22.17
N LEU A 124 -6.24 -9.77 -21.50
CA LEU A 124 -6.87 -11.04 -21.14
C LEU A 124 -7.92 -11.50 -22.17
N GLY A 125 -8.02 -10.82 -23.31
CA GLY A 125 -8.92 -11.18 -24.41
C GLY A 125 -10.34 -10.62 -24.29
N LEU A 126 -10.58 -9.63 -23.42
CA LEU A 126 -11.87 -8.95 -23.36
C LEU A 126 -11.98 -7.88 -24.44
N ASP A 127 -13.02 -7.97 -25.26
CA ASP A 127 -13.40 -6.94 -26.23
C ASP A 127 -14.13 -5.76 -25.59
N ARG A 128 -14.41 -4.75 -26.44
CA ARG A 128 -15.30 -3.64 -26.10
C ARG A 128 -16.68 -4.15 -25.67
N CYS A 129 -17.25 -3.50 -24.65
CA CYS A 129 -18.55 -3.84 -24.09
C CYS A 129 -19.51 -2.65 -24.15
N ASP A 130 -20.71 -2.87 -24.68
CA ASP A 130 -21.76 -1.83 -24.76
C ASP A 130 -22.61 -1.72 -23.48
N GLY A 131 -22.34 -2.56 -22.47
CA GLY A 131 -23.05 -2.58 -21.19
C GLY A 131 -22.57 -1.52 -20.18
N ASN A 132 -23.13 -1.56 -18.96
CA ASN A 132 -22.61 -0.80 -17.83
C ASN A 132 -21.32 -1.47 -17.29
N CYS A 133 -20.22 -1.26 -17.99
CA CYS A 133 -18.95 -1.96 -17.81
C CYS A 133 -17.77 -1.01 -18.01
N VAL A 134 -16.67 -1.25 -17.29
CA VAL A 134 -15.41 -0.54 -17.51
C VAL A 134 -14.80 -0.78 -18.90
N MET A 135 -15.16 -1.88 -19.58
CA MET A 135 -14.72 -2.22 -20.96
C MET A 135 -15.42 -1.39 -22.06
N GLN A 136 -16.18 -0.36 -21.69
CA GLN A 136 -16.74 0.62 -22.64
C GLN A 136 -15.64 1.40 -23.34
N SER A 137 -15.82 1.74 -24.62
CA SER A 137 -14.88 2.63 -25.31
C SER A 137 -14.92 4.03 -24.71
N SER A 138 -13.76 4.65 -24.50
CA SER A 138 -13.67 6.03 -24.03
C SER A 138 -12.53 6.71 -24.77
N SER A 139 -12.84 7.77 -25.51
CA SER A 139 -11.89 8.58 -26.26
C SER A 139 -11.42 9.79 -25.47
N THR A 140 -12.18 10.19 -24.45
CA THR A 140 -11.85 11.31 -23.57
C THR A 140 -11.92 10.88 -22.10
N VAL A 141 -11.23 11.63 -21.25
CA VAL A 141 -11.27 11.45 -19.80
C VAL A 141 -12.69 11.71 -19.25
N GLY A 142 -13.43 12.64 -19.85
CA GLY A 142 -14.82 12.91 -19.48
C GLY A 142 -15.77 11.75 -19.80
N GLU A 143 -15.50 10.97 -20.85
CA GLU A 143 -16.24 9.73 -21.13
C GLU A 143 -15.84 8.62 -20.15
N LEU A 144 -14.54 8.48 -19.85
CA LEU A 144 -14.03 7.51 -18.88
C LEU A 144 -14.72 7.66 -17.50
N ASP A 145 -14.93 8.91 -17.07
CA ASP A 145 -15.55 9.22 -15.78
C ASP A 145 -17.04 8.82 -15.70
N ARG A 146 -17.72 8.55 -16.84
CA ARG A 146 -19.15 8.16 -16.87
C ARG A 146 -19.37 6.68 -16.58
N TYR A 147 -18.35 5.85 -16.78
CA TYR A 147 -18.45 4.39 -16.67
C TYR A 147 -17.98 3.90 -15.30
N PRO A 148 -18.44 2.72 -14.84
CA PRO A 148 -18.05 2.20 -13.54
C PRO A 148 -16.61 1.66 -13.58
N ASP A 149 -16.03 1.41 -12.41
CA ASP A 149 -14.72 0.79 -12.21
C ASP A 149 -14.81 -0.73 -12.02
N ARG A 150 -15.77 -1.39 -12.70
CA ARG A 150 -16.00 -2.84 -12.60
C ARG A 150 -16.36 -3.47 -13.94
N LEU A 151 -16.05 -4.76 -14.06
CA LEU A 151 -16.53 -5.60 -15.16
C LEU A 151 -18.02 -5.91 -14.98
N CYS A 152 -18.76 -5.98 -16.07
CA CYS A 152 -20.12 -6.54 -16.05
C CYS A 152 -20.04 -8.08 -15.97
N ARG A 153 -21.17 -8.72 -15.63
CA ARG A 153 -21.24 -10.19 -15.52
C ARG A 153 -20.73 -10.89 -16.78
N THR A 154 -21.10 -10.40 -17.97
CA THR A 154 -20.68 -10.98 -19.25
C THR A 154 -19.16 -10.93 -19.43
N CYS A 155 -18.53 -9.78 -19.18
CA CYS A 155 -17.08 -9.64 -19.27
C CYS A 155 -16.36 -10.47 -18.21
N HIS A 156 -16.88 -10.52 -16.98
CA HIS A 156 -16.28 -11.33 -15.92
C HIS A 156 -16.33 -12.84 -16.26
N SER A 157 -17.44 -13.33 -16.80
CA SER A 157 -17.57 -14.73 -17.23
C SER A 157 -16.74 -15.09 -18.47
N ALA A 158 -16.27 -14.09 -19.21
CA ALA A 158 -15.40 -14.27 -20.38
C ALA A 158 -13.91 -14.30 -20.02
N LEU A 159 -13.54 -14.00 -18.76
CA LEU A 159 -12.16 -14.11 -18.30
C LEU A 159 -11.65 -15.56 -18.41
N PRO A 160 -10.32 -15.74 -18.57
CA PRO A 160 -9.71 -17.07 -18.44
C PRO A 160 -10.17 -17.78 -17.17
N ARG A 161 -10.43 -19.09 -17.24
CA ARG A 161 -11.02 -19.87 -16.13
C ARG A 161 -10.25 -19.77 -14.81
N GLU A 162 -8.93 -19.58 -14.90
CA GLU A 162 -8.06 -19.39 -13.74
C GLU A 162 -8.35 -18.10 -12.96
N LEU A 163 -8.95 -17.11 -13.63
CA LEU A 163 -9.32 -15.80 -13.09
C LEU A 163 -10.83 -15.67 -12.84
N SER A 164 -11.66 -16.44 -13.55
CA SER A 164 -13.12 -16.40 -13.35
C SER A 164 -13.59 -17.08 -12.06
N GLY A 165 -12.70 -17.80 -11.36
CA GLY A 165 -13.01 -18.54 -10.14
C GLY A 165 -13.67 -19.91 -10.38
N ASP A 166 -13.74 -20.36 -11.65
CA ASP A 166 -14.38 -21.62 -12.05
C ASP A 166 -13.42 -22.81 -12.09
N SER A 167 -12.36 -22.80 -11.26
CA SER A 167 -11.52 -23.99 -11.11
C SER A 167 -12.39 -25.16 -10.66
N GLU A 168 -12.47 -26.20 -11.50
CA GLU A 168 -13.10 -27.48 -11.14
C GLU A 168 -12.62 -27.91 -9.75
N PRO A 169 -13.48 -28.53 -8.91
CA PRO A 169 -13.03 -29.10 -7.66
C PRO A 169 -12.03 -30.21 -8.00
N VAL A 170 -10.73 -29.89 -7.94
CA VAL A 170 -9.67 -30.89 -7.93
C VAL A 170 -9.94 -31.75 -6.70
N GLY A 171 -10.40 -32.97 -6.96
CA GLY A 171 -10.77 -33.92 -5.93
C GLY A 171 -9.64 -34.07 -4.92
N GLY A 172 -9.97 -33.84 -3.65
CA GLY A 172 -9.22 -34.37 -2.53
C GLY A 172 -7.93 -33.63 -2.19
N LEU A 173 -8.00 -32.36 -1.83
CA LEU A 173 -7.21 -31.81 -0.72
C LEU A 173 -8.01 -30.69 -0.07
N SER A 174 -8.22 -30.83 1.24
CA SER A 174 -8.94 -29.89 2.08
C SER A 174 -8.43 -28.47 1.87
N SER A 175 -9.30 -27.58 1.42
CA SER A 175 -9.03 -26.13 1.38
C SER A 175 -8.55 -25.68 2.77
N PRO A 176 -7.48 -24.85 2.89
CA PRO A 176 -7.14 -24.24 4.16
C PRO A 176 -8.32 -23.34 4.55
N SER A 177 -9.07 -23.76 5.56
CA SER A 177 -10.17 -22.98 6.11
C SER A 177 -9.66 -21.58 6.43
N THR A 178 -10.33 -20.56 5.90
CA THR A 178 -10.18 -19.17 6.36
C THR A 178 -10.24 -19.21 7.89
N PRO A 179 -9.22 -18.69 8.60
CA PRO A 179 -9.19 -18.78 10.06
C PRO A 179 -10.45 -18.11 10.59
N THR A 180 -11.19 -18.83 11.41
CA THR A 180 -12.35 -18.28 12.11
C THR A 180 -11.90 -17.05 12.91
N PHE A 181 -12.81 -16.13 13.20
CA PHE A 181 -12.50 -14.97 14.03
C PHE A 181 -11.85 -15.34 15.37
N ALA A 182 -12.13 -16.53 15.90
CA ALA A 182 -11.50 -17.07 17.10
C ALA A 182 -10.03 -17.47 16.91
N GLU A 183 -9.65 -17.96 15.73
CA GLU A 183 -8.27 -18.32 15.37
C GLU A 183 -7.43 -17.07 15.05
N TRP A 184 -8.02 -16.09 14.35
CA TRP A 184 -7.38 -14.80 14.13
C TRP A 184 -7.11 -14.07 15.46
N ARG A 185 -8.07 -14.10 16.40
CA ARG A 185 -7.91 -13.51 17.74
C ARG A 185 -6.79 -14.17 18.55
N ARG A 186 -6.60 -15.49 18.42
CA ARG A 186 -5.47 -16.21 19.02
C ARG A 186 -4.14 -15.77 18.41
N GLY A 187 -4.06 -15.68 17.08
CA GLY A 187 -2.87 -15.21 16.38
C GLY A 187 -2.45 -13.79 16.79
N VAL A 188 -3.40 -12.86 16.88
CA VAL A 188 -3.12 -11.49 17.35
C VAL A 188 -2.69 -11.47 18.82
N ARG A 189 -3.29 -12.30 19.68
CA ARG A 189 -2.89 -12.40 21.09
C ARG A 189 -1.44 -12.86 21.22
N ASP A 190 -1.07 -13.91 20.51
CA ASP A 190 0.22 -14.57 20.70
C ASP A 190 1.35 -13.81 19.96
N VAL A 191 1.05 -13.08 18.88
CA VAL A 191 2.05 -12.32 18.10
C VAL A 191 2.18 -10.86 18.53
N VAL A 192 1.10 -10.24 19.02
CA VAL A 192 1.10 -8.79 19.33
C VAL A 192 0.99 -8.57 20.83
N LEU A 193 0.01 -9.20 21.50
CA LEU A 193 -0.27 -8.89 22.91
C LEU A 193 0.71 -9.55 23.88
N GLU A 194 1.11 -10.81 23.68
CA GLU A 194 2.11 -11.45 24.55
C GLU A 194 3.49 -10.76 24.51
N PRO A 195 4.05 -10.42 23.33
CA PRO A 195 5.30 -9.67 23.28
C PRO A 195 5.16 -8.27 23.86
N LEU A 196 4.03 -7.59 23.69
CA LEU A 196 3.78 -6.30 24.34
C LEU A 196 3.67 -6.44 25.86
N LEU A 197 3.02 -7.48 26.39
CA LEU A 197 2.95 -7.74 27.82
C LEU A 197 4.32 -8.12 28.42
N TRP A 198 5.18 -8.76 27.63
CA TRP A 198 6.55 -9.10 27.98
C TRP A 198 7.47 -7.86 27.97
N VAL A 199 7.40 -7.04 26.91
CA VAL A 199 8.18 -5.79 26.76
C VAL A 199 7.74 -4.74 27.78
N TYR A 200 6.45 -4.65 28.09
CA TYR A 200 5.90 -3.66 29.04
C TYR A 200 5.70 -4.20 30.46
N GLY A 201 6.21 -5.39 30.78
CA GLY A 201 6.39 -5.84 32.16
C GLY A 201 5.09 -5.85 32.99
N ALA A 202 4.01 -6.45 32.48
CA ALA A 202 2.77 -6.59 33.24
C ALA A 202 2.85 -7.74 34.25
N ARG A 203 3.74 -7.62 35.25
CA ARG A 203 3.63 -8.41 36.50
C ARG A 203 3.49 -7.56 37.75
N ARG A 204 3.35 -6.24 37.65
CA ARG A 204 3.08 -5.42 38.83
C ARG A 204 2.40 -4.11 38.47
N TRP A 205 1.12 -4.02 38.87
CA TRP A 205 0.35 -2.82 39.18
C TRP A 205 -0.21 -1.97 38.02
N LEU A 206 -1.52 -2.08 37.82
CA LEU A 206 -2.37 -0.98 37.38
C LEU A 206 -3.40 -0.70 38.51
N PRO A 207 -3.41 0.50 39.12
CA PRO A 207 -4.26 0.81 40.27
C PRO A 207 -5.58 1.44 39.80
N PHE A 208 -6.30 0.84 38.86
CA PHE A 208 -7.66 1.28 38.51
C PHE A 208 -8.50 0.10 38.00
N ALA A 209 -8.87 -0.78 38.92
CA ALA A 209 -10.13 -1.54 38.96
C ALA A 209 -9.97 -2.66 40.00
N GLY A 210 -10.67 -2.55 41.13
CA GLY A 210 -10.75 -3.60 42.15
C GLY A 210 -11.59 -4.81 41.70
N ARG A 211 -11.29 -5.41 40.55
CA ARG A 211 -11.88 -6.68 40.11
C ARG A 211 -10.76 -7.62 39.66
N ARG A 212 -10.73 -8.82 40.27
CA ARG A 212 -10.01 -9.95 39.68
C ARG A 212 -10.71 -10.30 38.38
N LEU A 213 -9.97 -10.33 37.28
CA LEU A 213 -10.42 -10.91 36.01
C LEU A 213 -10.30 -12.43 36.13
N ASP A 214 -11.31 -13.06 36.72
CA ASP A 214 -11.58 -14.47 36.44
C ASP A 214 -12.31 -14.57 35.08
N SER A 215 -11.94 -15.60 34.33
CA SER A 215 -12.25 -15.82 32.93
C SER A 215 -13.72 -16.13 32.65
N ASP A 216 -14.12 -15.86 31.40
CA ASP A 216 -15.25 -16.46 30.66
C ASP A 216 -16.56 -15.67 30.45
N SER A 217 -16.69 -14.40 30.87
CA SER A 217 -17.94 -13.67 30.54
C SER A 217 -17.88 -12.15 30.42
N VAL A 218 -16.76 -11.56 30.00
CA VAL A 218 -16.72 -10.12 29.70
C VAL A 218 -16.87 -9.91 28.19
N SER A 219 -18.09 -9.62 27.75
CA SER A 219 -18.36 -9.10 26.40
C SER A 219 -17.87 -7.66 26.33
N VAL A 220 -16.64 -7.46 25.89
CA VAL A 220 -16.11 -6.14 25.56
C VAL A 220 -16.79 -5.67 24.28
N THR A 221 -17.48 -4.54 24.33
CA THR A 221 -18.16 -3.98 23.16
C THR A 221 -17.13 -3.48 22.14
N PRO A 222 -17.48 -3.42 20.84
CA PRO A 222 -16.59 -2.88 19.81
C PRO A 222 -16.05 -1.47 20.13
N VAL A 223 -16.84 -0.67 20.86
CA VAL A 223 -16.46 0.68 21.29
C VAL A 223 -15.35 0.64 22.34
N GLU A 224 -15.42 -0.26 23.31
CA GLU A 224 -14.38 -0.43 24.33
C GLU A 224 -13.06 -0.93 23.71
N TRP A 225 -13.13 -1.77 22.67
CA TRP A 225 -11.97 -2.16 21.87
C TRP A 225 -11.36 -0.98 21.10
N ALA A 226 -12.19 -0.16 20.45
CA ALA A 226 -11.72 1.02 19.75
C ALA A 226 -11.03 2.01 20.70
N VAL A 227 -11.59 2.22 21.90
CA VAL A 227 -10.99 3.09 22.92
C VAL A 227 -9.65 2.55 23.41
N ALA A 228 -9.52 1.24 23.62
CA ALA A 228 -8.26 0.62 24.04
C ALA A 228 -7.17 0.74 22.96
N VAL A 229 -7.51 0.50 21.69
CA VAL A 229 -6.57 0.61 20.56
C VAL A 229 -6.14 2.06 20.34
N VAL A 230 -7.08 3.01 20.37
CA VAL A 230 -6.78 4.45 20.26
C VAL A 230 -5.92 4.90 21.45
N GLY A 231 -6.21 4.44 22.67
CA GLY A 231 -5.38 4.72 23.84
C GLY A 231 -3.94 4.24 23.66
N LEU A 232 -3.75 3.00 23.19
CA LEU A 232 -2.43 2.42 22.91
C LEU A 232 -1.65 3.19 21.84
N LEU A 233 -2.31 3.56 20.73
CA LEU A 233 -1.70 4.31 19.63
C LEU A 233 -1.32 5.76 20.01
N LEU A 234 -2.04 6.37 20.95
CA LEU A 234 -1.77 7.75 21.39
C LEU A 234 -0.73 7.86 22.51
N THR A 235 -0.44 6.77 23.23
CA THR A 235 0.61 6.71 24.27
C THR A 235 1.99 7.23 23.82
N PRO A 236 2.54 6.84 22.65
CA PRO A 236 3.83 7.36 22.20
C PRO A 236 3.79 8.87 21.89
N LEU A 237 2.65 9.42 21.49
CA LEU A 237 2.48 10.86 21.24
C LEU A 237 2.61 11.68 22.53
N PHE A 238 2.08 11.15 23.64
CA PHE A 238 2.18 11.78 24.96
C PHE A 238 3.62 11.81 25.49
N TRP A 239 4.40 10.77 25.20
CA TRP A 239 5.82 10.73 25.55
C TRP A 239 6.66 11.74 24.75
N LEU A 240 6.36 11.92 23.46
CA LEU A 240 7.00 12.93 22.62
C LEU A 240 6.69 14.35 23.08
N LEU A 241 5.43 14.64 23.44
CA LEU A 241 5.04 15.95 24.01
C LEU A 241 5.71 16.24 25.37
N GLY A 242 5.85 15.22 26.23
CA GLY A 242 6.55 15.36 27.50
C GLY A 242 8.06 15.61 27.37
N ALA A 243 8.69 15.09 26.31
CA ALA A 243 10.10 15.32 26.00
C ALA A 243 10.38 16.76 25.53
N VAL A 244 9.46 17.36 24.77
CA VAL A 244 9.57 18.75 24.29
C VAL A 244 9.47 19.77 25.43
N ILE A 245 8.74 19.47 26.51
CA ILE A 245 8.59 20.38 27.66
C ILE A 245 9.82 20.36 28.59
N ARG A 246 10.73 19.37 28.44
CA ARG A 246 11.91 19.21 29.31
C ARG A 246 13.24 19.62 28.67
N THR A 247 13.23 20.41 27.60
CA THR A 247 14.48 21.03 27.12
C THR A 247 14.93 22.07 28.14
N PRO A 248 16.11 21.93 28.77
CA PRO A 248 16.63 22.97 29.66
C PRO A 248 16.88 24.25 28.85
N PRO A 249 16.73 25.44 29.47
CA PRO A 249 16.99 26.71 28.79
C PRO A 249 18.45 26.76 28.29
N SER A 250 18.62 27.36 27.12
CA SER A 250 19.91 27.60 26.47
C SER A 250 20.87 28.32 27.42
N PRO A 251 22.18 27.95 27.47
CA PRO A 251 23.16 28.53 28.39
C PRO A 251 23.52 30.01 28.15
N ASP A 252 22.86 30.70 27.23
CA ASP A 252 23.14 32.11 26.90
C ASP A 252 22.23 33.12 27.63
N ASP A 253 21.62 32.75 28.76
CA ASP A 253 20.75 33.66 29.52
C ASP A 253 21.58 34.54 30.50
N PRO A 254 21.74 35.86 30.26
CA PRO A 254 22.69 36.71 30.98
C PRO A 254 22.28 37.09 32.42
N ASN A 255 21.30 36.40 33.02
CA ASN A 255 20.69 36.85 34.28
C ASN A 255 20.79 35.89 35.48
N SER A 256 21.56 34.79 35.42
CA SER A 256 21.75 33.92 36.58
C SER A 256 22.89 34.43 37.48
N THR A 257 22.53 35.21 38.51
CA THR A 257 23.47 35.64 39.56
C THR A 257 23.71 34.55 40.60
N SER A 258 24.99 34.29 40.83
CA SER A 258 25.57 33.32 41.76
C SER A 258 25.32 33.66 43.23
N ARG A 259 24.96 32.64 44.04
CA ARG A 259 25.07 32.67 45.49
C ARG A 259 26.00 31.55 45.94
N SER A 260 27.29 31.88 46.04
CA SER A 260 28.34 31.05 46.65
C SER A 260 28.32 31.23 48.17
N GLY A 261 28.39 30.12 48.90
CA GLY A 261 28.54 30.07 50.35
C GLY A 261 29.61 29.05 50.72
N ASP A 262 30.75 29.61 51.11
CA ASP A 262 32.03 29.06 51.56
C ASP A 262 31.96 27.94 52.63
N GLU A 263 32.80 26.92 52.46
CA GLU A 263 33.99 26.61 53.29
C GLU A 263 33.73 25.79 54.57
N ARG A 264 34.19 24.53 54.56
CA ARG A 264 35.28 24.15 55.48
C ARG A 264 35.97 22.85 55.08
N THR A 265 37.24 23.01 54.75
CA THR A 265 38.30 22.00 54.66
C THR A 265 38.66 21.44 56.03
N SER A 266 38.94 20.14 56.15
CA SER A 266 40.18 19.64 56.77
C SER A 266 40.38 18.13 56.54
N SER A 267 41.64 17.83 56.32
CA SER A 267 42.32 16.66 55.75
C SER A 267 42.41 15.42 56.67
N PRO A 268 42.92 14.27 56.16
CA PRO A 268 42.74 12.93 56.73
C PRO A 268 43.91 12.47 57.60
N ARG A 269 43.70 11.48 58.48
CA ARG A 269 44.80 10.71 59.10
C ARG A 269 44.44 9.25 59.42
N TRP A 270 45.50 8.46 59.38
CA TRP A 270 45.60 7.02 59.18
C TRP A 270 45.37 6.12 60.43
N ARG A 271 45.01 4.86 60.14
CA ARG A 271 45.47 3.55 60.72
C ARG A 271 45.03 3.04 62.11
N LYS A 272 44.31 1.90 62.01
CA LYS A 272 44.58 0.52 62.53
C LYS A 272 44.29 0.13 64.00
N ARG A 273 43.47 -0.95 64.08
CA ARG A 273 43.47 -2.17 64.93
C ARG A 273 43.04 -2.08 66.41
N ALA A 274 41.82 -2.59 66.66
CA ALA A 274 41.37 -3.74 67.49
C ALA A 274 42.17 -4.16 68.75
N PRO A 275 41.55 -4.87 69.72
CA PRO A 275 40.17 -5.43 69.74
C PRO A 275 39.18 -4.66 70.63
#